data_AF-A0A536ZQA9-F1
#
_entry.id   AF-A0A536ZQA9-F1
#
_cell.length_a   1.000
_cell.length_b   1.000
_cell.length_c   1.000
_cell.angle_alpha   90.00
_cell.angle_beta   90.00
_cell.angle_gamma   90.00
#
_symmetry.space_group_name_H-M   'P 1'
#
loop_
_entity.id
_entity.type
_entity.pdbx_description
1 polymer ?
#
loop_
_entity_poly.entity_id
_entity_poly.type
_entity_poly.pdbx_seq_one_letter_code
_entity_poly.pdbx_strand_id
1 'polypeptide(L)'
;LGVLFVFDALRARETAVRIAREACKEHGLQLLDDTVHGARLSVARDAEGLARLRRTFVFEFSEDGFNRRTGSLVMLGSQVESLQLEPYRLA
;
A
#
# COMPACT_ATOMS: atom_id res chain seq x y z
N LEU A 1 -3.35 -8.37 24.02
CA LEU A 1 -2.95 -7.12 23.34
C LEU A 1 -2.11 -7.37 22.08
N GLY A 2 -1.03 -8.17 22.13
CA GLY A 2 -0.18 -8.44 20.95
C GLY A 2 -0.88 -9.14 19.78
N VAL A 3 -1.79 -10.08 20.05
CA VAL A 3 -2.54 -10.82 19.01
C VAL A 3 -3.41 -9.89 18.14
N LEU A 4 -4.11 -8.94 18.76
CA LEU A 4 -4.94 -7.97 18.03
C LEU A 4 -4.10 -7.07 17.12
N PHE A 5 -2.93 -6.65 17.60
CA PHE A 5 -1.99 -5.83 16.81
C PHE A 5 -1.46 -6.60 15.59
N VAL A 6 -1.13 -7.89 15.76
CA VAL A 6 -0.69 -8.74 14.64
C VAL A 6 -1.82 -8.96 13.63
N PHE A 7 -3.03 -9.27 14.08
CA PHE A 7 -4.18 -9.42 13.19
C PHE A 7 -4.50 -8.13 12.43
N ASP A 8 -4.45 -6.98 13.09
CA ASP A 8 -4.63 -5.68 12.46
C ASP A 8 -3.55 -5.39 11.40
N ALA A 9 -2.28 -5.71 11.71
CA ALA A 9 -1.18 -5.58 10.75
C ALA A 9 -1.35 -6.49 9.53
N LEU A 10 -1.77 -7.75 9.72
CA LEU A 10 -2.03 -8.69 8.63
C LEU A 10 -3.18 -8.21 7.74
N ARG A 11 -4.31 -7.80 8.33
CA ARG A 11 -5.45 -7.25 7.59
C ARG A 11 -5.09 -5.99 6.82
N ALA A 12 -4.31 -5.09 7.43
CA ALA A 12 -3.84 -3.89 6.76
C ALA A 12 -2.95 -4.24 5.56
N ARG A 13 -2.04 -5.22 5.70
CA ARG A 13 -1.20 -5.69 4.60
C ARG A 13 -2.01 -6.35 3.48
N GLU A 14 -2.97 -7.21 3.80
CA GLU A 14 -3.87 -7.82 2.81
C GLU A 14 -4.64 -6.76 2.02
N THR A 15 -5.17 -5.76 2.75
CA THR A 15 -5.86 -4.62 2.14
C THR A 15 -4.92 -3.83 1.23
N ALA A 16 -3.69 -3.58 1.67
CA ALA A 16 -2.68 -2.88 0.88
C ALA A 16 -2.31 -3.64 -0.40
N VAL A 17 -2.14 -4.96 -0.34
CA VAL A 17 -1.89 -5.81 -1.54
C VAL A 17 -3.04 -5.71 -2.53
N ARG A 18 -4.28 -5.77 -2.04
CA ARG A 18 -5.46 -5.66 -2.89
C ARG A 18 -5.52 -4.31 -3.61
N ILE A 19 -5.31 -3.21 -2.87
CA ILE A 19 -5.31 -1.84 -3.44
C ILE A 19 -4.17 -1.66 -4.44
N ALA A 20 -2.94 -2.10 -4.10
CA ALA A 20 -1.80 -2.00 -5.02
C ALA A 20 -2.05 -2.77 -6.32
N ARG A 21 -2.65 -3.96 -6.24
CA ARG A 21 -3.03 -4.78 -7.39
C ARG A 21 -4.09 -4.10 -8.25
N GLU A 22 -5.16 -3.58 -7.62
CA GLU A 22 -6.23 -2.85 -8.32
C GLU A 22 -5.66 -1.64 -9.06
N ALA A 23 -4.82 -0.84 -8.41
CA ALA A 23 -4.15 0.30 -9.02
C ALA A 23 -3.25 -0.09 -10.20
N CYS A 24 -2.44 -1.13 -10.05
CA CYS A 24 -1.61 -1.61 -11.16
C CYS A 24 -2.49 -2.05 -12.34
N LYS A 25 -3.54 -2.81 -12.08
CA LYS A 25 -4.47 -3.30 -13.10
C LYS A 25 -5.18 -2.17 -13.85
N GLU A 26 -5.62 -1.12 -13.15
CA GLU A 26 -6.27 0.06 -13.75
C GLU A 26 -5.35 0.80 -14.75
N HIS A 27 -4.04 0.70 -14.55
CA HIS A 27 -3.02 1.33 -15.39
C HIS A 27 -2.36 0.37 -16.39
N GLY A 28 -2.85 -0.87 -16.51
CA GLY A 28 -2.23 -1.88 -17.38
C GLY A 28 -0.85 -2.36 -16.91
N LEU A 29 -0.53 -2.17 -15.63
CA LEU A 29 0.73 -2.53 -15.00
C LEU A 29 0.60 -3.88 -14.29
N GLN A 30 1.73 -4.57 -14.15
CA GLN A 30 1.85 -5.76 -13.32
C GLN A 30 2.33 -5.37 -11.92
N LEU A 31 1.61 -5.79 -10.87
CA LEU A 31 2.15 -5.80 -9.50
C LEU A 31 3.18 -6.92 -9.40
N LEU A 32 4.42 -6.58 -9.07
CA LEU A 32 5.50 -7.55 -8.94
C LEU A 32 5.46 -8.24 -7.58
N ASP A 33 5.87 -9.51 -7.58
CA ASP A 33 5.91 -10.40 -6.41
C ASP A 33 4.55 -10.58 -5.69
N ASP A 34 3.46 -10.05 -6.27
CA ASP A 34 2.10 -10.09 -5.76
C ASP A 34 1.95 -9.61 -4.30
N THR A 35 2.82 -8.69 -3.88
CA THR A 35 2.93 -8.27 -2.49
C THR A 35 3.18 -6.77 -2.34
N VAL A 36 3.03 -6.30 -1.10
CA VAL A 36 3.62 -5.06 -0.62
C VAL A 36 4.73 -5.39 0.40
N HIS A 37 5.71 -4.50 0.51
CA HIS A 37 6.87 -4.57 1.38
C HIS A 37 6.82 -3.50 2.45
N GLY A 38 7.21 -3.90 3.65
CA GLY A 38 7.39 -3.02 4.80
C GLY A 38 6.10 -2.32 5.23
N ALA A 39 6.02 -1.97 6.50
CA ALA A 39 5.10 -0.94 6.94
C ALA A 39 5.90 0.01 7.80
N ARG A 40 6.14 1.23 7.32
CA ARG A 40 6.55 2.29 8.26
C ARG A 40 5.33 2.64 9.10
N LEU A 41 5.42 2.40 10.39
CA LEU A 41 4.33 2.63 11.33
C LEU A 41 4.52 3.97 12.05
N SER A 42 3.46 4.76 12.13
CA SER A 42 3.38 5.96 12.95
C SER A 42 1.97 6.13 13.49
N VAL A 43 1.77 7.05 14.43
CA VAL A 43 0.44 7.42 14.93
C VAL A 43 0.11 8.79 14.38
N ALA A 44 -1.10 8.95 13.82
CA ALA A 44 -1.64 10.23 13.39
C ALA A 44 -3.10 10.33 13.84
N ARG A 45 -3.65 11.55 13.83
CA ARG A 45 -5.07 11.77 14.12
C ARG A 45 -5.87 11.81 12.82
N ASP A 46 -7.02 11.16 12.82
CA ASP A 46 -7.98 11.29 11.72
C ASP A 46 -8.75 12.63 11.80
N ALA A 47 -9.68 12.84 10.86
CA ALA A 47 -10.49 14.06 10.78
C ALA A 47 -11.38 14.28 12.02
N GLU A 48 -11.66 13.23 12.78
CA GLU A 48 -12.42 13.26 14.03
C GLU A 48 -11.52 13.48 15.26
N GLY A 49 -10.20 13.59 15.06
CA GLY A 49 -9.21 13.78 16.12
C GLY A 49 -8.80 12.50 16.83
N LEU A 50 -9.25 11.33 16.37
CA LEU A 50 -8.95 10.04 16.98
C LEU A 50 -7.58 9.54 16.52
N ALA A 51 -6.80 9.01 17.46
CA ALA A 51 -5.49 8.43 17.15
C ALA A 51 -5.65 7.12 16.36
N ARG A 52 -5.06 7.08 15.17
CA ARG A 52 -5.04 5.93 14.26
C ARG A 52 -3.60 5.56 13.90
N LEU A 53 -3.42 4.29 13.58
CA LEU A 53 -2.15 3.80 13.04
C LEU A 53 -2.03 4.20 11.58
N ARG A 54 -1.00 5.00 11.27
CA ARG A 54 -0.63 5.37 9.91
C ARG A 54 0.46 4.41 9.42
N ARG A 55 0.23 3.81 8.25
CA ARG A 55 1.07 2.77 7.66
C ARG A 55 1.46 3.16 6.25
N THR A 56 2.75 3.17 5.98
CA THR A 56 3.27 3.31 4.62
C THR A 56 3.80 1.98 4.14
N PHE A 57 3.18 1.46 3.09
CA PHE A 57 3.61 0.28 2.34
C PHE A 57 4.31 0.71 1.05
N VAL A 58 5.28 -0.07 0.61
CA VAL A 58 5.97 0.09 -0.68
C VAL A 58 5.73 -1.16 -1.50
N PHE A 59 5.58 -1.04 -2.81
CA PHE A 59 5.44 -2.20 -3.69
C PHE A 59 6.16 -1.95 -5.01
N GLU A 60 6.47 -3.03 -5.71
CA GLU A 60 7.09 -2.94 -7.03
C GLU A 60 6.05 -3.24 -8.11
N PHE A 61 6.15 -2.56 -9.24
CA PHE A 61 5.31 -2.79 -10.41
C PHE A 61 6.14 -2.68 -11.69
N SER A 62 5.57 -3.11 -12.82
CA SER A 62 6.22 -3.00 -14.11
C SER A 62 5.21 -2.87 -15.26
N GLU A 63 5.58 -2.14 -16.30
CA GLU A 63 4.86 -2.10 -17.57
C GLU A 63 5.01 -3.40 -18.38
N ASP A 64 6.18 -4.06 -18.31
CA ASP A 64 6.59 -5.16 -19.18
C ASP A 64 7.09 -6.42 -18.44
N GLY A 65 7.11 -6.37 -17.11
CA GLY A 65 7.61 -7.44 -16.24
C GLY A 65 9.12 -7.40 -15.98
N PHE A 66 9.86 -6.50 -16.63
CA PHE A 66 11.32 -6.37 -16.49
C PHE A 66 11.71 -5.04 -15.84
N ASN A 67 11.11 -3.94 -16.31
CA ASN A 67 11.38 -2.62 -15.79
C ASN A 67 10.63 -2.45 -14.46
N ARG A 68 11.32 -2.74 -13.35
CA ARG A 68 10.77 -2.56 -12.00
C ARG A 68 10.70 -1.08 -11.65
N ARG A 69 9.57 -0.68 -11.08
CA ARG A 69 9.29 0.66 -10.55
C ARG A 69 8.63 0.55 -9.21
N THR A 70 8.69 1.61 -8.44
CA THR A 70 8.20 1.63 -7.07
C THR A 70 6.87 2.37 -6.96
N GLY A 71 5.90 1.76 -6.29
CA GLY A 71 4.69 2.40 -5.79
C GLY A 71 4.72 2.52 -4.27
N SER A 72 3.97 3.49 -3.74
CA SER A 72 3.77 3.64 -2.30
C SER A 72 2.29 3.83 -1.97
N LEU A 73 1.86 3.24 -0.87
CA LEU A 73 0.50 3.33 -0.36
C LEU A 73 0.55 3.73 1.11
N VAL A 74 -0.07 4.86 1.45
CA VAL A 74 -0.24 5.34 2.82
C VAL A 74 -1.68 5.09 3.24
N MET A 75 -1.85 4.41 4.37
CA MET A 75 -3.13 4.15 5.00
C MET A 75 -3.18 4.76 6.40
N LEU A 76 -4.32 5.32 6.79
CA LEU A 76 -4.64 5.76 8.15
C LEU A 76 -5.77 4.89 8.71
N GLY A 77 -5.44 4.01 9.65
CA GLY A 77 -6.35 2.93 10.05
C GLY A 77 -6.61 2.00 8.86
N SER A 78 -7.87 1.91 8.43
CA SER A 78 -8.32 1.17 7.25
C SER A 78 -8.49 2.02 5.99
N GLN A 79 -8.33 3.35 6.11
CA GLN A 79 -8.59 4.28 5.02
C GLN A 79 -7.31 4.55 4.22
N VAL A 80 -7.44 4.69 2.89
CA VAL A 80 -6.35 5.15 2.04
C VAL A 80 -6.19 6.66 2.20
N GLU A 81 -4.98 7.08 2.53
CA GLU A 81 -4.61 8.50 2.63
C GLU A 81 -3.93 8.97 1.35
N SER A 82 -3.07 8.14 0.76
CA SER A 82 -2.48 8.41 -0.56
C SER A 82 -1.98 7.13 -1.21
N LEU A 83 -2.00 7.12 -2.54
CA LEU A 83 -1.42 6.09 -3.38
C LEU A 83 -0.62 6.80 -4.47
N GLN A 84 0.63 6.40 -4.65
CA GLN A 84 1.55 7.02 -5.60
C GLN A 84 2.27 5.93 -6.38
N LEU A 85 2.40 6.14 -7.68
CA LEU A 85 3.21 5.32 -8.57
C LEU A 85 4.35 6.18 -9.10
N GLU A 86 5.56 5.65 -9.16
CA GLU A 86 6.63 6.29 -9.91
C GLU A 86 6.21 6.51 -11.37
N PRO A 87 6.70 7.57 -12.04
CA PRO A 87 6.34 7.84 -13.43
C PRO A 87 6.67 6.65 -14.33
N TYR A 88 5.69 6.17 -15.09
CA TYR A 88 5.83 5.06 -16.04
C TYR A 88 5.42 5.51 -17.44
N ARG A 89 5.85 4.76 -18.46
CA ARG A 89 5.43 5.06 -19.84
C ARG A 89 4.09 4.38 -20.10
N LEU A 90 3.09 5.17 -20.49
CA LEU A 90 1.88 4.65 -21.11
C LEU A 90 2.25 4.18 -22.52
N ALA A 91 2.09 2.88 -22.79
CA ALA A 91 2.26 2.31 -24.12
C ALA A 91 1.07 2.66 -25.02
#